data_AF-A0A7Z9QMT9-F1
#
_entry.id   AF-A0A7Z9QMT9-F1
#
_cell.length_a   1.000
_cell.length_b   1.000
_cell.length_c   1.000
_cell.angle_alpha   90.00
_cell.angle_beta   90.00
_cell.angle_gamma   90.00
#
_symmetry.space_group_name_H-M   'P 1'
#
loop_
_entity.id
_entity.type
_entity.pdbx_description
1 polymer ?
#
loop_
_entity_poly.entity_id
_entity_poly.type
_entity_poly.pdbx_seq_one_letter_code
_entity_poly.pdbx_strand_id
1 'polypeptide(L)'
;MSTIPSSNTIVLRGLTLRSILLTLLLIPLNSMWLLQQETVHYTFPTWLAPISNVIFIVVGLILANKIWGKLSGRVFLNQAELLIIYFLLSISSCICSDKIGHHLVEFMVHAQWFADQENEWMQLFGNYLPHWALVNDQKAIRFYYEGGTTVYQSEILRAWIVPTLLWIGFLVVTMFVLLCLNTFLRQQWTEKEKLAYPVIQLPLQMTTPKMVFFRNSCFH
;
A
#
# COMPACT_ATOMS: atom_id res chain seq x y z
N MET A 1 -15.04 28.54 -21.98
CA MET A 1 -14.16 27.40 -22.34
C MET A 1 -13.21 27.16 -21.18
N SER A 2 -13.60 26.33 -20.20
CA SER A 2 -12.79 26.07 -19.01
C SER A 2 -11.69 25.09 -19.37
N THR A 3 -10.45 25.58 -19.45
CA THR A 3 -9.26 24.74 -19.62
C THR A 3 -9.20 23.77 -18.43
N ILE A 4 -9.46 22.49 -18.70
CA ILE A 4 -9.21 21.42 -17.74
C ILE A 4 -7.72 21.51 -17.41
N PRO A 5 -7.33 21.79 -16.14
CA PRO A 5 -5.92 21.85 -15.79
C PRO A 5 -5.27 20.51 -16.15
N SER A 6 -4.14 20.56 -16.86
CA SER A 6 -3.39 19.35 -17.21
C SER A 6 -3.07 18.57 -15.93
N SER A 7 -3.19 17.25 -15.94
CA SER A 7 -2.99 16.41 -14.74
C SER A 7 -1.70 16.75 -13.99
N ASN A 8 -0.64 17.11 -14.71
CA ASN A 8 0.65 17.56 -14.15
C ASN A 8 0.52 18.80 -13.25
N THR A 9 -0.31 19.79 -13.61
CA THR A 9 -0.54 20.98 -12.78
C THR A 9 -1.30 20.68 -11.50
N ILE A 10 -2.17 19.66 -11.48
CA ILE A 10 -2.87 19.23 -10.26
C ILE A 10 -1.87 18.56 -9.30
N VAL A 11 -1.01 17.68 -9.83
CA VAL A 11 0.02 16.99 -9.05
C VAL A 11 1.01 17.98 -8.45
N LEU A 12 1.57 18.89 -9.25
CA LEU A 12 2.53 19.90 -8.78
C LEU A 12 1.93 20.82 -7.69
N ARG A 13 0.63 21.10 -7.78
CA ARG A 13 -0.07 21.97 -6.82
C ARG A 13 -0.46 21.27 -5.53
N GLY A 14 -0.59 19.95 -5.55
CA GLY A 14 -0.83 19.12 -4.38
C GLY A 14 0.45 18.70 -3.64
N LEU A 15 1.60 18.72 -4.31
CA LEU A 15 2.86 18.21 -3.79
C LEU A 15 3.54 19.25 -2.89
N THR A 16 2.93 19.52 -1.75
CA THR A 16 3.45 20.46 -0.75
C THR A 16 4.23 19.71 0.32
N LEU A 17 5.19 20.40 0.96
CA LEU A 17 5.93 19.84 2.10
C LEU A 17 4.98 19.34 3.22
N ARG A 18 3.85 20.03 3.41
CA ARG A 18 2.81 19.65 4.38
C ARG A 18 2.20 18.31 4.04
N SER A 19 1.76 18.12 2.79
CA SER A 19 1.17 16.86 2.33
C SER A 19 2.15 15.69 2.48
N ILE A 20 3.43 15.90 2.18
CA ILE A 20 4.48 14.88 2.28
C ILE A 20 4.72 14.51 3.75
N LEU A 21 4.91 15.50 4.63
CA LEU A 21 5.14 15.25 6.06
C LEU A 21 3.95 14.55 6.72
N LEU A 22 2.72 14.97 6.38
CA LEU A 22 1.50 14.40 6.92
C LEU A 22 1.32 12.96 6.43
N THR A 23 1.61 12.70 5.15
CA THR A 23 1.61 11.33 4.59
C THR A 23 2.67 10.48 5.27
N LEU A 24 3.90 10.97 5.43
CA LEU A 24 5.00 10.25 6.07
C LEU A 24 4.67 9.85 7.51
N LEU A 25 3.97 10.70 8.24
CA LEU A 25 3.47 10.41 9.59
C LEU A 25 2.32 9.38 9.57
N LEU A 26 1.42 9.47 8.59
CA LEU A 26 0.25 8.59 8.48
C LEU A 26 0.60 7.19 7.99
N ILE A 27 1.66 7.02 7.20
CA ILE A 27 2.09 5.72 6.68
C ILE A 27 2.29 4.68 7.79
N PRO A 28 3.16 4.89 8.81
CA PRO A 28 3.37 3.88 9.84
C PRO A 28 2.10 3.60 10.65
N LEU A 29 1.30 4.63 10.95
CA LEU A 29 0.03 4.48 11.67
C LEU A 29 -0.96 3.63 10.87
N ASN A 30 -1.09 3.90 9.57
CA ASN A 30 -1.94 3.13 8.66
C ASN A 30 -1.44 1.70 8.51
N SER A 31 -0.11 1.49 8.40
CA SER A 31 0.46 0.14 8.30
C SER A 31 0.25 -0.67 9.57
N MET A 32 0.40 -0.08 10.76
CA MET A 32 0.08 -0.78 12.01
C MET A 32 -1.39 -1.16 12.11
N TRP A 33 -2.30 -0.23 11.73
CA TRP A 33 -3.72 -0.53 11.73
C TRP A 33 -4.06 -1.61 10.70
N LEU A 34 -3.45 -1.58 9.52
CA LEU A 34 -3.63 -2.58 8.48
C LEU A 34 -3.19 -3.98 8.96
N LEU A 35 -2.01 -4.08 9.58
CA LEU A 35 -1.53 -5.34 10.16
C LEU A 35 -2.47 -5.86 11.24
N GLN A 36 -2.98 -4.99 12.11
CA GLN A 36 -3.96 -5.39 13.13
C GLN A 36 -5.25 -5.95 12.48
N GLN A 37 -5.75 -5.31 11.42
CA GLN A 37 -6.96 -5.74 10.72
C GLN A 37 -6.78 -7.09 10.01
N GLU A 38 -5.69 -7.23 9.27
CA GLU A 38 -5.45 -8.40 8.41
C GLU A 38 -4.98 -9.61 9.22
N THR A 39 -4.08 -9.43 10.18
CA THR A 39 -3.48 -10.52 10.95
C THR A 39 -4.29 -10.92 12.18
N VAL A 40 -4.88 -9.96 12.91
CA VAL A 40 -5.60 -10.26 14.17
C VAL A 40 -7.09 -10.47 13.92
N HIS A 41 -7.70 -9.60 13.12
CA HIS A 41 -9.15 -9.61 12.90
C HIS A 41 -9.58 -10.32 11.61
N TYR A 42 -8.64 -10.87 10.83
CA TYR A 42 -8.90 -11.54 9.55
C TYR A 42 -9.85 -10.76 8.63
N THR A 43 -9.77 -9.43 8.71
CA THR A 43 -10.56 -8.51 7.89
C THR A 43 -9.61 -7.94 6.85
N PHE A 44 -9.99 -8.06 5.58
CA PHE A 44 -9.10 -7.75 4.46
C PHE A 44 -9.55 -6.50 3.69
N PRO A 45 -9.35 -5.29 4.25
CA PRO A 45 -9.77 -4.03 3.62
C PRO A 45 -9.01 -3.70 2.33
N THR A 46 -7.95 -4.43 2.00
CA THR A 46 -7.14 -4.31 0.78
C THR A 46 -7.63 -5.18 -0.37
N TRP A 47 -8.50 -6.17 -0.12
CA TRP A 47 -8.93 -7.13 -1.14
C TRP A 47 -9.87 -6.54 -2.19
N LEU A 48 -10.57 -5.45 -1.85
CA LEU A 48 -11.48 -4.76 -2.75
C LEU A 48 -11.02 -3.32 -2.93
N ALA A 49 -10.87 -2.91 -4.18
CA ALA A 49 -10.71 -1.50 -4.49
C ALA A 49 -12.09 -0.82 -4.37
N PRO A 50 -12.20 0.32 -3.68
CA PRO A 50 -11.14 1.13 -3.05
C PRO A 50 -10.75 0.68 -1.62
N ILE A 51 -9.47 0.88 -1.26
CA ILE A 51 -8.91 0.48 0.04
C ILE A 51 -9.61 1.21 1.19
N SER A 52 -10.43 0.50 1.96
CA SER A 52 -11.32 1.07 2.97
C SER A 52 -10.59 1.86 4.06
N ASN A 53 -9.42 1.38 4.50
CA ASN A 53 -8.60 2.06 5.53
C ASN A 53 -8.16 3.45 5.07
N VAL A 54 -7.70 3.57 3.82
CA VAL A 54 -7.26 4.85 3.27
C VAL A 54 -8.44 5.81 3.11
N ILE A 55 -9.61 5.31 2.70
CA ILE A 55 -10.82 6.12 2.64
C ILE A 55 -11.16 6.66 4.02
N PHE A 56 -11.11 5.83 5.06
CA PHE A 56 -11.44 6.26 6.41
C PHE A 56 -10.51 7.37 6.90
N ILE A 57 -9.20 7.24 6.66
CA ILE A 57 -8.21 8.26 7.01
C ILE A 57 -8.49 9.57 6.24
N VAL A 58 -8.75 9.50 4.93
CA VAL A 58 -8.99 10.68 4.10
C VAL A 58 -10.31 11.36 4.47
N VAL A 59 -11.36 10.61 4.77
CA VAL A 59 -12.63 11.16 5.29
C VAL A 59 -12.39 11.87 6.63
N GLY A 60 -11.61 11.26 7.53
CA GLY A 60 -11.19 11.89 8.78
C GLY A 60 -10.45 13.21 8.56
N LEU A 61 -9.51 13.25 7.61
CA LEU A 61 -8.78 14.47 7.23
C LEU A 61 -9.70 15.54 6.63
N ILE A 62 -10.68 15.16 5.81
CA ILE A 62 -11.67 16.09 5.25
C ILE A 62 -12.51 16.72 6.36
N LEU A 63 -12.98 15.91 7.31
CA LEU A 63 -13.74 16.39 8.47
C LEU A 63 -12.92 17.33 9.34
N ALA A 64 -11.68 16.94 9.67
CA ALA A 64 -10.75 17.76 10.44
C ALA A 64 -10.47 19.11 9.73
N ASN A 65 -10.25 19.09 8.42
CA ASN A 65 -10.02 20.31 7.62
C ASN A 65 -11.26 21.22 7.61
N LYS A 66 -12.47 20.64 7.55
CA LYS A 66 -13.73 21.42 7.62
C LYS A 66 -13.95 22.05 8.99
N ILE A 67 -13.66 21.33 10.07
CA ILE A 67 -13.71 21.85 11.44
C ILE A 67 -12.69 22.97 11.61
N TRP A 68 -11.46 22.76 11.16
CA TRP A 68 -10.40 23.77 11.20
C TRP A 68 -10.75 25.03 10.41
N GLY A 69 -11.36 24.88 9.23
CA GLY A 69 -11.84 25.99 8.43
C GLY A 69 -12.92 26.82 9.14
N LYS A 70 -13.80 26.17 9.92
CA LYS A 70 -14.80 26.87 10.75
C LYS A 70 -14.17 27.63 11.92
N LEU A 71 -13.13 27.09 12.55
CA LEU A 71 -12.50 27.73 13.72
C LEU A 71 -11.51 28.84 13.33
N SER A 72 -10.71 28.62 12.28
CA SER A 72 -9.58 29.50 11.92
C SER A 72 -9.86 30.42 10.73
N GLY A 73 -10.97 30.22 10.01
CA GLY A 73 -11.29 30.95 8.78
C GLY A 73 -10.37 30.65 7.59
N ARG A 74 -9.40 29.73 7.74
CA ARG A 74 -8.45 29.34 6.70
C ARG A 74 -8.52 27.84 6.43
N VAL A 75 -8.38 27.47 5.16
CA VAL A 75 -8.31 26.06 4.74
C VAL A 75 -6.91 25.53 5.07
N PHE A 76 -6.83 24.40 5.79
CA PHE A 76 -5.58 23.79 6.21
C PHE A 76 -4.97 22.92 5.10
N LEU A 77 -5.79 22.10 4.44
CA LEU A 77 -5.42 21.23 3.32
C LEU A 77 -6.22 21.54 2.05
N ASN A 78 -5.54 21.64 0.92
CA ASN A 78 -6.15 21.85 -0.39
C ASN A 78 -6.63 20.53 -1.02
N GLN A 79 -7.53 20.62 -1.99
CA GLN A 79 -8.07 19.45 -2.70
C GLN A 79 -6.98 18.56 -3.30
N ALA A 80 -5.98 19.20 -3.93
CA ALA A 80 -4.87 18.50 -4.56
C ALA A 80 -3.97 17.79 -3.52
N GLU A 81 -3.79 18.37 -2.33
CA GLU A 81 -3.01 17.75 -1.25
C GLU A 81 -3.71 16.50 -0.71
N LEU A 82 -5.03 16.55 -0.52
CA LEU A 82 -5.83 15.39 -0.08
C LEU A 82 -5.79 14.25 -1.10
N LEU A 83 -5.84 14.56 -2.41
CA LEU A 83 -5.72 13.55 -3.46
C LEU A 83 -4.35 12.88 -3.48
N ILE A 84 -3.27 13.64 -3.23
CA ILE A 84 -1.92 13.07 -3.14
C ILE A 84 -1.76 12.22 -1.89
N ILE A 85 -2.26 12.67 -0.74
CA ILE A 85 -2.26 11.89 0.50
C ILE A 85 -3.00 10.56 0.27
N TYR A 86 -4.18 10.59 -0.35
CA TYR A 86 -4.91 9.38 -0.72
C TYR A 86 -4.06 8.46 -1.59
N PHE A 87 -3.48 8.97 -2.68
CA PHE A 87 -2.70 8.18 -3.62
C PHE A 87 -1.47 7.53 -2.99
N LEU A 88 -0.69 8.31 -2.23
CA LEU A 88 0.51 7.82 -1.55
C LEU A 88 0.17 6.80 -0.46
N LEU A 89 -0.89 7.04 0.32
CA LEU A 89 -1.36 6.06 1.32
C LEU A 89 -1.87 4.78 0.68
N SER A 90 -2.58 4.87 -0.46
CA SER A 90 -3.02 3.68 -1.19
C SER A 90 -1.86 2.82 -1.66
N ILE A 91 -0.83 3.43 -2.28
CA ILE A 91 0.37 2.70 -2.71
C ILE A 91 1.09 2.07 -1.51
N SER A 92 1.27 2.84 -0.43
CA SER A 92 1.92 2.34 0.78
C SER A 92 1.13 1.18 1.40
N SER A 93 -0.20 1.26 1.41
CA SER A 93 -1.07 0.21 1.95
C SER A 93 -0.99 -1.07 1.13
N CYS A 94 -0.88 -0.96 -0.21
CA CYS A 94 -0.69 -2.14 -1.06
C CYS A 94 0.64 -2.84 -0.75
N ILE A 95 1.72 -2.10 -0.60
CA ILE A 95 3.06 -2.66 -0.29
C ILE A 95 3.08 -3.28 1.12
N CYS A 96 2.47 -2.60 2.09
CA CYS A 96 2.43 -3.05 3.49
C CYS A 96 1.33 -4.07 3.80
N SER A 97 0.50 -4.46 2.82
CA SER A 97 -0.53 -5.47 3.04
C SER A 97 0.10 -6.82 3.36
N ASP A 98 -0.57 -7.59 4.22
CA ASP A 98 -0.29 -8.96 4.60
C ASP A 98 0.11 -9.83 3.40
N LYS A 99 -0.56 -9.65 2.26
CA LYS A 99 -0.31 -10.45 1.05
C LYS A 99 1.05 -10.24 0.41
N ILE A 100 1.65 -9.06 0.58
CA ILE A 100 2.98 -8.77 0.06
C ILE A 100 3.97 -8.84 1.20
N GLY A 101 3.79 -8.03 2.25
CA GLY A 101 4.75 -7.96 3.35
C GLY A 101 4.91 -9.27 4.10
N HIS A 102 3.81 -9.83 4.61
CA HIS A 102 3.86 -11.01 5.47
C HIS A 102 4.16 -12.29 4.68
N HIS A 103 3.46 -12.54 3.56
CA HIS A 103 3.74 -13.72 2.73
C HIS A 103 5.16 -13.72 2.13
N LEU A 104 5.75 -12.57 1.77
CA LEU A 104 7.13 -12.56 1.29
C LEU A 104 8.11 -13.01 2.36
N VAL A 105 7.91 -12.57 3.60
CA VAL A 105 8.73 -12.99 4.73
C VAL A 105 8.55 -14.48 4.99
N GLU A 106 7.32 -14.98 4.94
CA GLU A 106 7.01 -16.41 5.03
C GLU A 106 7.74 -17.21 3.94
N PHE A 107 7.72 -16.78 2.67
CA PHE A 107 8.42 -17.48 1.59
C PHE A 107 9.93 -17.59 1.80
N MET A 108 10.55 -16.63 2.47
CA MET A 108 11.99 -16.64 2.73
C MET A 108 12.42 -17.63 3.82
N VAL A 109 11.50 -18.01 4.71
CA VAL A 109 11.83 -18.65 6.00
C VAL A 109 11.07 -19.98 6.20
N HIS A 110 9.81 -20.08 5.79
CA HIS A 110 8.95 -21.24 6.06
C HIS A 110 9.52 -22.55 5.50
N ALA A 111 10.10 -22.51 4.29
CA ALA A 111 10.66 -23.68 3.64
C ALA A 111 11.79 -24.33 4.47
N GLN A 112 12.54 -23.54 5.24
CA GLN A 112 13.63 -24.04 6.08
C GLN A 112 13.20 -24.32 7.52
N TRP A 113 12.19 -23.61 8.04
CA TRP A 113 11.67 -23.85 9.39
C TRP A 113 10.89 -25.15 9.50
N PHE A 114 10.00 -25.42 8.53
CA PHE A 114 9.16 -26.62 8.52
C PHE A 114 9.82 -27.82 7.84
N ALA A 115 11.13 -27.78 7.63
CA ALA A 115 11.88 -28.92 7.09
C ALA A 115 12.14 -29.95 8.20
N ASP A 116 11.15 -30.81 8.45
CA ASP A 116 11.26 -31.93 9.38
C ASP A 116 11.88 -33.18 8.73
N GLN A 117 12.45 -34.06 9.56
CA GLN A 117 13.01 -35.33 9.07
C GLN A 117 11.94 -36.24 8.42
N GLU A 118 10.67 -36.10 8.80
CA GLU A 118 9.57 -36.90 8.24
C GLU A 118 9.14 -36.46 6.83
N ASN A 119 9.35 -35.21 6.46
CA ASN A 119 8.92 -34.71 5.14
C ASN A 119 10.04 -34.74 4.08
N GLU A 120 11.29 -35.02 4.50
CA GLU A 120 12.50 -35.04 3.68
C GLU A 120 12.64 -33.80 2.76
N TRP A 121 11.99 -32.69 3.10
CA TRP A 121 11.75 -31.58 2.18
C TRP A 121 13.05 -30.94 1.70
N MET A 122 14.00 -30.73 2.62
CA MET A 122 15.31 -30.21 2.29
C MET A 122 16.19 -31.19 1.52
N GLN A 123 15.99 -32.50 1.67
CA GLN A 123 16.72 -33.49 0.87
C GLN A 123 16.21 -33.56 -0.57
N LEU A 124 14.89 -33.47 -0.75
CA LEU A 124 14.24 -33.54 -2.07
C LEU A 124 14.34 -32.22 -2.85
N PHE A 125 14.13 -31.09 -2.19
CA PHE A 125 13.98 -29.78 -2.86
C PHE A 125 15.08 -28.79 -2.54
N GLY A 126 15.91 -29.01 -1.51
CA GLY A 126 16.95 -28.08 -1.06
C GLY A 126 17.91 -27.64 -2.18
N ASN A 127 18.24 -28.55 -3.10
CA ASN A 127 19.12 -28.26 -4.23
C ASN A 127 18.48 -27.38 -5.32
N TYR A 128 17.15 -27.35 -5.40
CA TYR A 128 16.39 -26.52 -6.35
C TYR A 128 16.03 -25.16 -5.77
N LEU A 129 16.14 -25.01 -4.45
CA LEU A 129 15.83 -23.78 -3.74
C LEU A 129 16.97 -22.76 -3.95
N PRO A 130 16.67 -21.55 -4.44
CA PRO A 130 17.69 -20.52 -4.64
C PRO A 130 18.20 -20.05 -3.28
N HIS A 131 19.41 -20.48 -2.93
CA HIS A 131 20.04 -20.17 -1.63
C HIS A 131 20.22 -18.66 -1.42
N TRP A 132 20.23 -17.87 -2.49
CA TRP A 132 20.36 -16.41 -2.44
C TRP A 132 19.04 -15.69 -2.16
N ALA A 133 17.88 -16.32 -2.36
CA ALA A 133 16.55 -15.72 -2.11
C ALA A 133 15.95 -16.12 -0.75
N LEU A 134 16.63 -16.99 -0.01
CA LEU A 134 16.18 -17.57 1.27
C LEU A 134 17.09 -17.12 2.40
N VAL A 135 16.55 -17.05 3.61
CA VAL A 135 17.36 -16.82 4.81
C VAL A 135 17.93 -18.17 5.23
N ASN A 136 19.23 -18.39 5.02
CA ASN A 136 19.87 -19.69 5.31
C ASN A 136 20.31 -19.87 6.77
N ASP A 137 20.33 -18.79 7.56
CA ASP A 137 20.82 -18.84 8.93
C ASP A 137 19.73 -19.35 9.88
N GLN A 138 19.93 -20.55 10.40
CA GLN A 138 19.02 -21.21 11.34
C GLN A 138 18.80 -20.41 12.63
N LYS A 139 19.78 -19.60 13.06
CA LYS A 139 19.60 -18.71 14.22
C LYS A 139 18.63 -17.58 13.88
N ALA A 140 18.74 -17.02 12.67
CA ALA A 140 17.87 -15.95 12.19
C ALA A 140 16.42 -16.44 11.98
N ILE A 141 16.26 -17.70 11.53
CA ILE A 141 14.96 -18.37 11.41
C ILE A 141 14.34 -18.61 12.80
N ARG A 142 15.07 -19.24 13.72
CA ARG A 142 14.60 -19.48 15.10
C ARG A 142 14.18 -18.19 15.78
N PHE A 143 14.97 -17.14 15.60
CA PHE A 143 14.66 -15.81 16.12
C PHE A 143 13.29 -15.29 15.62
N TYR A 144 12.96 -15.50 14.35
CA TYR A 144 11.69 -15.08 13.76
C TYR A 144 10.47 -15.81 14.38
N TYR A 145 10.57 -17.12 14.65
CA TYR A 145 9.45 -17.91 15.16
C TYR A 145 9.34 -17.96 16.69
N GLU A 146 10.45 -18.19 17.39
CA GLU A 146 10.45 -18.41 18.84
C GLU A 146 10.45 -17.08 19.60
N GLY A 147 10.95 -16.00 18.98
CA GLY A 147 11.15 -14.71 19.59
C GLY A 147 12.21 -14.73 20.70
N GLY A 148 13.20 -13.83 20.67
CA GLY A 148 14.17 -13.77 21.76
C GLY A 148 15.43 -12.95 21.48
N THR A 149 15.64 -11.90 22.30
CA THR A 149 16.76 -10.95 22.34
C THR A 149 16.90 -9.97 21.16
N THR A 150 17.36 -8.75 21.47
CA THR A 150 17.44 -7.56 20.60
C THR A 150 17.52 -7.80 19.08
N VAL A 151 16.53 -7.25 18.35
CA VAL A 151 16.41 -7.19 16.86
C VAL A 151 17.70 -6.70 16.15
N TYR A 152 18.60 -6.05 16.89
CA TYR A 152 19.80 -5.38 16.40
C TYR A 152 21.09 -6.21 16.45
N GLN A 153 21.01 -7.55 16.51
CA GLN A 153 22.21 -8.35 16.29
C GLN A 153 22.63 -8.24 14.82
N SER A 154 23.81 -7.67 14.59
CA SER A 154 24.32 -7.41 13.24
C SER A 154 24.43 -8.67 12.36
N GLU A 155 24.59 -9.84 12.97
CA GLU A 155 24.63 -11.14 12.30
C GLU A 155 23.28 -11.50 11.68
N ILE A 156 22.19 -11.33 12.45
CA ILE A 156 20.82 -11.57 11.96
C ILE A 156 20.50 -10.60 10.83
N LEU A 157 20.79 -9.30 11.01
CA LEU A 157 20.53 -8.30 9.97
C LEU A 157 21.27 -8.61 8.66
N ARG A 158 22.50 -9.11 8.72
CA ARG A 158 23.26 -9.52 7.53
C ARG A 158 22.65 -10.71 6.82
N ALA A 159 22.11 -11.69 7.55
CA ALA A 159 21.44 -12.84 6.96
C ALA A 159 20.17 -12.44 6.18
N TRP A 160 19.47 -11.39 6.65
CA TRP A 160 18.23 -10.91 6.05
C TRP A 160 18.40 -9.90 4.93
N ILE A 161 19.48 -9.10 4.93
CA ILE A 161 19.61 -7.97 3.99
C ILE A 161 19.64 -8.39 2.53
N VAL A 162 20.34 -9.49 2.20
CA VAL A 162 20.51 -9.96 0.82
C VAL A 162 19.19 -10.51 0.26
N PRO A 163 18.49 -11.45 0.92
CA PRO A 163 17.17 -11.91 0.47
C PRO A 163 16.17 -10.75 0.36
N THR A 164 16.14 -9.87 1.37
CA THR A 164 15.20 -8.74 1.41
C THR A 164 15.39 -7.80 0.23
N LEU A 165 16.65 -7.43 -0.09
CA LEU A 165 16.94 -6.55 -1.22
C LEU A 165 16.56 -7.18 -2.57
N LEU A 166 16.78 -8.48 -2.74
CA LEU A 166 16.41 -9.18 -3.97
C LEU A 166 14.89 -9.23 -4.16
N TRP A 167 14.14 -9.53 -3.10
CA TRP A 167 12.68 -9.53 -3.14
C TRP A 167 12.10 -8.12 -3.34
N ILE A 168 12.70 -7.09 -2.73
CA ILE A 168 12.34 -5.69 -3.01
C ILE A 168 12.60 -5.36 -4.48
N GLY A 169 13.75 -5.74 -5.02
CA GLY A 169 14.08 -5.54 -6.43
C GLY A 169 13.06 -6.22 -7.36
N PHE A 170 12.71 -7.47 -7.06
CA PHE A 170 11.68 -8.22 -7.78
C PHE A 170 10.32 -7.52 -7.74
N LEU A 171 9.89 -7.01 -6.59
CA LEU A 171 8.65 -6.24 -6.45
C LEU A 171 8.68 -4.96 -7.28
N VAL A 172 9.80 -4.22 -7.26
CA VAL A 172 9.96 -2.97 -8.03
C VAL A 172 9.86 -3.25 -9.53
N VAL A 173 10.52 -4.30 -10.01
CA VAL A 173 10.43 -4.72 -11.42
C VAL A 173 9.01 -5.12 -11.78
N THR A 174 8.34 -5.90 -10.93
CA THR A 174 6.96 -6.34 -11.16
C THR A 174 6.01 -5.15 -11.22
N MET A 175 6.12 -4.21 -10.30
CA MET A 175 5.33 -2.97 -10.30
C MET A 175 5.60 -2.12 -11.55
N PHE A 176 6.86 -2.05 -11.99
CA PHE A 176 7.22 -1.36 -13.23
C PHE A 176 6.59 -2.03 -14.46
N VAL A 177 6.64 -3.36 -14.56
CA VAL A 177 5.99 -4.11 -15.64
C VAL A 177 4.49 -3.91 -15.62
N LEU A 178 3.85 -3.98 -14.44
CA LEU A 178 2.41 -3.71 -14.30
C LEU A 178 2.06 -2.27 -14.68
N LEU A 179 2.92 -1.29 -14.38
CA LEU A 179 2.75 0.10 -14.80
C LEU A 179 2.85 0.22 -16.32
N CYS A 180 3.82 -0.42 -16.95
CA CYS A 180 3.95 -0.48 -18.41
C CYS A 180 2.74 -1.16 -19.04
N LEU A 181 2.28 -2.29 -18.51
CA LEU A 181 1.07 -2.97 -18.99
C LEU A 181 -0.16 -2.07 -18.86
N ASN A 182 -0.29 -1.34 -17.75
CA ASN A 182 -1.37 -0.37 -17.57
C ASN A 182 -1.32 0.74 -18.62
N THR A 183 -0.15 1.26 -19.00
CA THR A 183 -0.09 2.31 -20.04
C THR A 183 -0.48 1.78 -21.41
N PHE A 184 -0.09 0.56 -21.77
CA PHE A 184 -0.50 -0.09 -23.02
C PHE A 184 -2.00 -0.44 -23.03
N LEU A 185 -2.49 -1.08 -21.97
CA LEU A 185 -3.88 -1.53 -21.87
C LEU A 185 -4.87 -0.38 -21.63
N ARG A 186 -4.41 0.78 -21.12
CA ARG A 186 -5.27 1.96 -20.88
C ARG A 186 -6.02 2.38 -22.13
N GLN A 187 -5.38 2.38 -23.30
CA GLN A 187 -6.06 2.75 -24.55
C GLN A 187 -7.12 1.70 -24.92
N GLN A 188 -6.79 0.41 -24.83
CA GLN A 188 -7.71 -0.68 -25.15
C GLN A 188 -8.91 -0.74 -24.18
N TRP A 189 -8.69 -0.56 -22.88
CA TRP A 189 -9.72 -0.61 -21.84
C TRP A 189 -10.66 0.61 -21.87
N THR A 190 -10.11 1.79 -22.17
CA THR A 190 -10.91 3.03 -22.27
C THR A 190 -11.77 3.05 -23.53
N GLU A 191 -11.23 2.59 -24.67
CA GLU A 191 -11.88 2.72 -25.96
C GLU A 191 -12.80 1.53 -26.32
N LYS A 192 -12.44 0.29 -25.93
CA LYS A 192 -13.20 -0.91 -26.32
C LYS A 192 -14.06 -1.48 -25.21
N GLU A 193 -13.56 -1.55 -23.97
CA GLU A 193 -14.27 -2.26 -22.89
C GLU A 193 -15.14 -1.36 -22.01
N LYS A 194 -14.97 -0.02 -22.08
CA LYS A 194 -15.70 0.95 -21.23
C LYS A 194 -15.75 0.51 -19.76
N LEU A 195 -14.70 -0.14 -19.26
CA LEU A 195 -14.61 -0.43 -17.84
C LEU A 195 -14.49 0.92 -17.15
N ALA A 196 -15.57 1.37 -16.52
CA ALA A 196 -15.50 2.50 -15.63
C ALA A 196 -14.40 2.19 -14.60
N TYR A 197 -13.50 3.14 -14.35
CA TYR A 197 -12.54 3.06 -13.25
C TYR A 197 -13.18 3.73 -12.01
N PRO A 198 -14.09 3.05 -11.26
CA PRO A 198 -14.76 3.64 -10.10
C PRO A 198 -13.76 4.03 -9.00
N VAL A 199 -12.59 3.41 -8.99
CA VAL A 199 -11.49 3.65 -8.04
C VAL A 199 -10.94 5.08 -8.13
N ILE A 200 -10.93 5.70 -9.32
CA ILE A 200 -10.47 7.08 -9.51
C ILE A 200 -11.62 8.08 -9.34
N GLN A 201 -12.83 7.67 -9.71
CA GLN A 201 -14.02 8.54 -9.63
C GLN A 201 -14.41 8.84 -8.18
N LEU A 202 -14.29 7.88 -7.26
CA LEU A 202 -14.65 8.07 -5.85
C LEU A 202 -13.84 9.16 -5.14
N PRO A 203 -12.49 9.13 -5.14
CA PRO A 203 -11.68 10.19 -4.54
C PRO A 203 -11.87 11.53 -5.25
N LEU A 204 -12.03 11.53 -6.58
CA LEU A 204 -12.27 12.74 -7.36
C LEU A 204 -13.62 13.38 -6.99
N GLN A 205 -14.69 12.59 -6.85
CA GLN A 205 -16.01 13.06 -6.44
C GLN A 205 -16.05 13.50 -4.98
N MET A 206 -15.37 12.78 -4.07
CA MET A 206 -15.29 13.13 -2.64
C MET A 206 -14.52 14.43 -2.39
N THR A 207 -13.52 14.71 -3.22
CA THR A 207 -12.68 15.91 -3.08
C THR A 207 -13.26 17.11 -3.84
N THR A 208 -14.19 16.91 -4.77
CA THR A 208 -14.82 18.00 -5.50
C THR A 208 -15.75 18.80 -4.57
N PRO A 209 -15.55 20.13 -4.39
CA PRO A 209 -16.34 20.94 -3.46
C PRO A 209 -17.82 21.13 -3.85
N LYS A 210 -18.25 20.62 -5.02
CA LYS A 210 -19.66 20.54 -5.38
C LYS A 210 -20.24 19.24 -4.84
N MET A 211 -20.81 19.31 -3.64
CA MET A 211 -21.82 18.35 -3.15
C MET A 211 -22.94 18.21 -4.20
N VAL A 212 -22.82 17.26 -5.13
CA VAL A 212 -23.93 16.84 -6.00
C VAL A 212 -24.58 15.56 -5.46
N PHE A 213 -23.94 14.87 -4.51
CA PHE A 213 -24.46 13.61 -3.96
C PHE A 213 -25.82 13.74 -3.23
N PHE A 214 -26.14 14.91 -2.66
CA PHE A 214 -27.40 15.11 -1.92
C PHE A 214 -28.54 15.77 -2.71
N ARG A 215 -28.37 16.00 -4.02
CA ARG A 215 -29.40 16.68 -4.83
C ARG A 215 -29.86 15.86 -6.01
N ASN A 216 -30.08 14.57 -5.82
CA ASN A 216 -30.95 13.74 -6.65
C ASN A 216 -31.57 12.62 -5.80
N SER A 217 -32.16 13.00 -4.66
CA SER A 217 -33.35 12.29 -4.20
C SER A 217 -34.53 13.00 -4.85
N CYS A 218 -35.41 12.19 -5.45
CA CYS A 218 -36.75 12.55 -5.91
C CYS A 218 -36.90 13.12 -7.35
N PHE A 219 -37.66 12.34 -8.12
CA PHE A 219 -38.51 12.66 -9.29
C PHE A 219 -38.02 12.34 -10.71
N HIS A 220 -38.73 11.32 -11.23
CA HIS A 220 -39.03 10.86 -12.59
C HIS A 220 -37.97 10.13 -13.41
#